data_AF-A0A7Y1ZKA1-F1
#
_entry.id   AF-A0A7Y1ZKA1-F1
#
_cell.length_a   1.000
_cell.length_b   1.000
_cell.length_c   1.000
_cell.angle_alpha   90.00
_cell.angle_beta   90.00
_cell.angle_gamma   90.00
#
_symmetry.space_group_name_H-M   'P 1'
#
loop_
_entity.id
_entity.type
_entity.pdbx_description
1 polymer ?
#
loop_
_entity_poly.entity_id
_entity_poly.type
_entity_poly.pdbx_seq_one_letter_code
_entity_poly.pdbx_strand_id
1 'polypeptide(L)'
;APDFGALAAASKHCIIATAPGDDCDVVSRFFAPQVGINEDPVTGSAHCVLVPYWAQRLGLEALDCRQISARRGDLACRYAEGRVFMTGTSVTYMQGTVTI
;
A
#
# COMPACT_ATOMS: atom_id res chain seq x y z
N ALA A 1 6.11 -9.40 15.18
CA ALA A 1 4.89 -9.17 14.37
C ALA A 1 3.98 -8.20 15.12
N PRO A 2 3.11 -7.43 14.44
CA PRO A 2 2.14 -6.55 15.12
C PRO A 2 1.16 -7.36 15.98
N ASP A 3 0.62 -6.73 17.02
CA ASP A 3 -0.50 -7.28 17.77
C ASP A 3 -1.81 -6.96 17.03
N PHE A 4 -2.35 -7.94 16.31
CA PHE A 4 -3.56 -7.76 15.50
C PHE A 4 -4.83 -7.56 16.34
N GLY A 5 -4.87 -8.09 17.57
CA GLY A 5 -5.99 -7.87 18.48
C GLY A 5 -6.03 -6.41 18.95
N ALA A 6 -4.86 -5.87 19.31
CA ALA A 6 -4.74 -4.46 19.64
C ALA A 6 -5.04 -3.55 18.45
N LEU A 7 -4.56 -3.89 17.24
CA LEU A 7 -4.84 -3.12 16.03
C LEU A 7 -6.34 -3.10 15.68
N ALA A 8 -7.03 -4.24 15.80
CA ALA A 8 -8.48 -4.33 15.59
C ALA A 8 -9.26 -3.48 16.60
N ALA A 9 -8.78 -3.38 17.84
CA ALA A 9 -9.39 -2.53 18.86
C ALA A 9 -9.08 -1.04 18.66
N ALA A 10 -7.91 -0.70 18.09
CA ALA A 10 -7.43 0.67 17.94
C ALA A 10 -8.11 1.47 16.81
N SER A 11 -8.65 0.79 15.78
CA SER A 11 -9.31 1.46 14.65
C SER A 11 -10.51 0.66 14.15
N LYS A 12 -11.59 1.36 13.80
CA LYS A 12 -12.74 0.78 13.09
C LYS A 12 -12.49 0.59 11.58
N HIS A 13 -11.40 1.19 11.08
CA HIS A 13 -10.95 1.10 9.69
C HIS A 13 -9.57 0.42 9.64
N CYS A 14 -8.90 0.49 8.51
CA CYS A 14 -7.53 0.04 8.38
C CYS A 14 -6.53 0.92 9.14
N ILE A 15 -5.33 0.39 9.33
CA ILE A 15 -4.17 1.09 9.87
C ILE A 15 -3.04 0.97 8.84
N ILE A 16 -2.44 2.10 8.51
CA ILE A 16 -1.32 2.20 7.58
C ILE A 16 -0.10 2.64 8.38
N ALA A 17 0.95 1.82 8.39
CA ALA A 17 2.26 2.22 8.90
C ALA A 17 3.12 2.65 7.72
N THR A 18 3.79 3.81 7.79
CA THR A 18 4.61 4.34 6.69
C THR A 18 5.82 5.10 7.20
N ALA A 19 6.89 5.13 6.40
CA ALA A 19 8.15 5.80 6.69
C ALA A 19 8.88 6.13 5.37
N PRO A 20 9.93 6.98 5.39
CA PRO A 20 10.86 7.08 4.27
C PRO A 20 11.50 5.71 4.00
N GLY A 21 11.74 5.38 2.73
CA GLY A 21 12.49 4.17 2.37
C GLY A 21 14.01 4.40 2.40
N ASP A 22 14.76 3.30 2.45
CA ASP A 22 16.22 3.33 2.33
C ASP A 22 16.67 3.33 0.86
N ASP A 23 15.96 2.58 0.01
CA ASP A 23 16.24 2.35 -1.42
C ASP A 23 15.04 2.67 -2.32
N CYS A 24 14.03 3.35 -1.76
CA CYS A 24 12.87 3.91 -2.44
C CYS A 24 12.40 5.15 -1.66
N ASP A 25 11.50 5.96 -2.21
CA ASP A 25 11.06 7.19 -1.52
C ASP A 25 10.23 6.90 -0.28
N VAL A 26 9.33 5.93 -0.36
CA VAL A 26 8.34 5.64 0.69
C VAL A 26 8.15 4.15 0.88
N VAL A 27 8.15 3.70 2.14
CA VAL A 27 7.70 2.36 2.52
C VAL A 27 6.37 2.40 3.26
N SER A 28 5.58 1.33 3.11
CA SER A 28 4.32 1.16 3.84
C SER A 28 4.03 -0.28 4.23
N ARG A 29 3.14 -0.45 5.21
CA ARG A 29 2.44 -1.70 5.55
C ARG A 29 0.98 -1.39 5.85
N PHE A 30 0.08 -2.30 5.49
CA PHE A 30 -1.36 -2.12 5.60
C PHE A 30 -1.99 -3.24 6.42
N PHE A 31 -2.71 -2.86 7.48
CA PHE A 31 -3.37 -3.79 8.39
C PHE A 31 -4.87 -3.51 8.44
N ALA A 32 -5.69 -4.55 8.32
CA ALA A 32 -7.14 -4.44 8.44
C ALA A 32 -7.76 -5.65 9.17
N PRO A 33 -7.27 -6.00 10.37
CA PRO A 33 -7.72 -7.20 11.10
C PRO A 33 -9.24 -7.18 11.41
N GLN A 34 -9.84 -6.00 11.53
CA GLN A 34 -11.28 -5.81 11.76
C GLN A 34 -12.16 -6.30 10.60
N VAL A 35 -11.61 -6.49 9.40
CA VAL A 35 -12.31 -7.09 8.24
C VAL A 35 -11.76 -8.48 7.88
N GLY A 36 -11.01 -9.10 8.80
CA GLY A 36 -10.44 -10.44 8.62
C GLY A 36 -9.13 -10.49 7.85
N ILE A 37 -8.50 -9.34 7.53
CA ILE A 37 -7.22 -9.26 6.82
C ILE A 37 -6.15 -8.73 7.78
N ASN A 38 -5.40 -9.63 8.41
CA ASN A 38 -4.33 -9.22 9.33
C ASN A 38 -3.34 -8.25 8.67
N GLU A 39 -2.86 -8.58 7.47
CA GLU A 39 -1.99 -7.73 6.65
C GLU A 39 -2.27 -7.99 5.17
N ASP A 40 -2.48 -6.93 4.39
CA ASP A 40 -2.65 -7.02 2.94
C ASP A 40 -1.27 -6.94 2.27
N PRO A 41 -0.91 -7.85 1.33
CA PRO A 41 0.37 -7.82 0.65
C PRO A 41 0.73 -6.50 -0.01
N VAL A 42 -0.20 -5.92 -0.78
CA VAL A 42 -0.02 -4.67 -1.54
C VAL A 42 -1.37 -4.01 -1.73
N THR A 43 -1.54 -2.80 -1.20
CA THR A 43 -2.85 -2.13 -1.13
C THR A 43 -2.85 -0.87 -1.99
N GLY A 44 -3.41 -0.97 -3.20
CA GLY A 44 -3.49 0.18 -4.11
C GLY A 44 -4.27 1.35 -3.52
N SER A 45 -5.45 1.12 -2.95
CA SER A 45 -6.30 2.19 -2.39
C SER A 45 -5.63 3.00 -1.26
N ALA A 46 -4.73 2.39 -0.49
CA ALA A 46 -3.95 3.08 0.54
C ALA A 46 -3.07 4.19 -0.05
N HIS A 47 -2.63 4.05 -1.29
CA HIS A 47 -1.77 5.03 -1.96
C HIS A 47 -2.54 6.29 -2.39
N CYS A 48 -3.87 6.26 -2.44
CA CYS A 48 -4.68 7.47 -2.63
C CYS A 48 -4.49 8.50 -1.51
N VAL A 49 -4.12 8.06 -0.30
CA VAL A 49 -3.82 8.95 0.84
C VAL A 49 -2.32 9.09 1.11
N LEU A 50 -1.54 8.02 0.89
CA LEU A 50 -0.08 8.07 1.12
C LEU A 50 0.65 8.94 0.10
N VAL A 51 0.29 8.86 -1.17
CA VAL A 51 1.01 9.58 -2.24
C VAL A 51 0.90 11.09 -2.07
N PRO A 52 -0.28 11.71 -1.87
CA PRO A 52 -0.35 13.15 -1.61
C PRO A 52 0.38 13.56 -0.32
N TYR A 53 0.27 12.75 0.74
CA TYR A 53 0.94 13.00 2.01
C TYR A 53 2.48 13.07 1.87
N TRP A 54 3.06 12.09 1.19
CA TRP A 54 4.51 12.04 1.00
C TRP A 54 5.02 12.97 -0.10
N ALA A 55 4.24 13.18 -1.17
CA ALA A 55 4.57 14.14 -2.23
C ALA A 55 4.78 15.55 -1.64
N GLN A 56 3.86 15.98 -0.79
CA GLN A 56 3.96 17.26 -0.10
C GLN A 56 5.16 17.30 0.87
N ARG A 57 5.42 16.19 1.58
CA ARG A 57 6.47 16.13 2.60
C ARG A 57 7.88 16.07 2.01
N LEU A 58 8.05 15.44 0.86
CA LEU A 58 9.33 15.26 0.17
C LEU A 58 9.57 16.31 -0.93
N GLY A 59 8.53 17.04 -1.35
CA GLY A 59 8.61 17.97 -2.48
C GLY A 59 8.77 17.24 -3.82
N LEU A 60 8.23 16.02 -3.94
CA LEU A 60 8.33 15.18 -5.12
C LEU A 60 6.95 14.91 -5.69
N GLU A 61 6.79 15.00 -7.01
CA GLU A 61 5.53 14.63 -7.68
C GLU A 61 5.49 13.16 -8.08
N ALA A 62 6.65 12.57 -8.40
CA ALA A 62 6.82 11.15 -8.67
C ALA A 62 7.47 10.49 -7.45
N LEU A 63 6.94 9.34 -7.05
CA LEU A 63 7.36 8.61 -5.86
C LEU A 63 7.48 7.12 -6.19
N ASP A 64 8.64 6.55 -5.85
CA ASP A 64 8.83 5.11 -5.80
C ASP A 64 8.39 4.60 -4.42
N CYS A 65 7.23 3.95 -4.40
CA CYS A 65 6.60 3.42 -3.19
C CYS A 65 6.78 1.90 -3.09
N ARG A 66 7.02 1.40 -1.89
CA ARG A 66 7.14 -0.03 -1.61
C ARG A 66 6.30 -0.46 -0.42
N GLN A 67 5.38 -1.40 -0.62
CA GLN A 67 4.69 -2.05 0.49
C GLN A 67 5.54 -3.23 0.98
N ILE A 68 6.13 -3.12 2.16
CA ILE A 68 7.10 -4.08 2.72
C ILE A 68 6.42 -5.19 3.55
N SER A 69 5.33 -5.75 3.01
CA SER A 69 4.71 -6.96 3.54
C SER A 69 5.61 -8.19 3.32
N ALA A 70 5.20 -9.37 3.81
CA ALA A 70 5.93 -10.62 3.57
C ALA A 70 6.10 -10.94 2.07
N ARG A 71 5.12 -10.57 1.22
CA ARG A 71 5.17 -10.79 -0.24
C ARG A 71 5.79 -9.64 -1.01
N ARG A 72 5.81 -8.45 -0.41
CA ARG A 72 6.28 -7.18 -0.98
C ARG A 72 5.50 -6.73 -2.22
N GLY A 73 5.59 -5.44 -2.53
CA GLY A 73 5.15 -4.90 -3.82
C GLY A 73 5.69 -3.51 -4.06
N ASP A 74 6.20 -3.31 -5.27
CA ASP A 74 6.70 -2.04 -5.78
C ASP A 74 5.62 -1.33 -6.59
N LEU A 75 5.48 -0.03 -6.37
CA LEU A 75 4.48 0.82 -6.98
C LEU A 75 5.15 2.13 -7.40
N ALA A 76 5.10 2.45 -8.69
CA ALA A 76 5.49 3.76 -9.18
C ALA A 76 4.25 4.67 -9.15
N CYS A 77 4.34 5.75 -8.38
CA CYS A 77 3.24 6.65 -8.12
C CYS A 77 3.55 8.07 -8.62
N ARG A 78 2.52 8.78 -9.08
CA ARG A 78 2.63 10.19 -9.42
C ARG A 78 1.42 10.97 -8.93
N TYR A 79 1.64 12.06 -8.21
CA TYR A 79 0.59 13.00 -7.81
C TYR A 79 0.55 14.16 -8.79
N ALA A 80 -0.55 14.31 -9.51
CA ALA A 80 -0.75 15.42 -10.45
C ALA A 80 -2.23 15.79 -10.55
N GLU A 81 -2.52 17.09 -10.61
CA GLU A 81 -3.87 17.62 -10.83
C GLU A 81 -4.92 17.07 -9.83
N GLY A 82 -4.52 16.89 -8.57
CA GLY A 82 -5.40 16.33 -7.52
C GLY A 82 -5.68 14.83 -7.68
N ARG A 83 -4.92 14.11 -8.51
CA ARG A 83 -5.06 12.68 -8.75
C ARG A 83 -3.77 11.92 -8.48
N VAL A 84 -3.93 10.67 -8.05
CA VAL A 84 -2.83 9.72 -7.91
C VAL A 84 -2.87 8.77 -9.10
N PHE A 85 -1.80 8.78 -9.89
CA PHE A 85 -1.52 7.77 -10.91
C PHE A 85 -0.62 6.72 -10.30
N MET A 86 -0.89 5.45 -10.58
CA MET A 86 -0.20 4.32 -9.97
C MET A 86 0.01 3.24 -11.02
N THR A 87 1.23 2.73 -11.09
CA THR A 87 1.60 1.62 -11.96
C THR A 87 2.40 0.60 -11.17
N GLY A 88 2.33 -0.65 -11.62
CA GLY A 88 3.05 -1.77 -11.05
C GLY A 88 3.13 -2.89 -12.08
N THR A 89 4.05 -3.82 -11.87
CA THR A 89 4.19 -5.00 -12.73
C THR A 89 3.20 -6.07 -12.30
N SER A 90 2.68 -6.84 -13.25
CA SER A 90 1.84 -8.01 -12.99
C SER A 90 2.44 -9.27 -13.62
N VAL A 91 2.16 -10.42 -12.99
CA VAL A 91 2.57 -11.74 -13.48
C VAL A 91 1.38 -12.68 -13.38
N THR A 92 1.04 -13.35 -14.48
CA THR A 92 -0.02 -14.34 -14.50
C THR A 92 0.42 -15.60 -13.77
N TYR A 93 -0.27 -15.95 -12.68
CA TYR A 93 0.00 -17.18 -11.92
C TYR A 93 -0.65 -18.41 -12.56
N MET A 94 -1.91 -18.29 -13.00
CA MET A 94 -2.68 -19.40 -13.58
C MET A 94 -3.73 -18.86 -14.55
N GLN A 95 -4.03 -19.64 -15.59
CA GLN A 95 -5.10 -19.37 -16.55
C GLN A 95 -5.98 -20.63 -16.69
N GLY A 96 -7.30 -20.45 -16.69
CA GLY A 96 -8.27 -21.53 -16.81
C GLY A 96 -9.67 -21.02 -17.17
N THR A 97 -10.64 -21.93 -17.22
CA THR A 97 -12.03 -21.64 -17.59
C THR A 97 -12.96 -22.03 -16.45
N VAL A 98 -13.91 -21.15 -16.09
CA VAL A 98 -14.99 -21.44 -15.16
C VAL A 98 -16.27 -21.70 -15.96
N THR A 99 -16.91 -22.84 -15.75
CA THR A 99 -18.24 -23.13 -16.27
C THR A 99 -19.25 -22.86 -15.17
N ILE A 100 -20.27 -22.06 -15.49
CA ILE A 100 -21.36 -21.69 -14.57
C ILE A 100 -22.59 -22.53 -14.92
#